data_AF-X1BGH8-F1
#
_entry.id   AF-X1BGH8-F1
#
_cell.length_a   1.000
_cell.length_b   1.000
_cell.length_c   1.000
_cell.angle_alpha   90.00
_cell.angle_beta   90.00
_cell.angle_gamma   90.00
#
_symmetry.space_group_name_H-M   'P 1'
#
loop_
_entity.id
_entity.type
_entity.pdbx_description
1 polymer ?
#
loop_
_entity_poly.entity_id
_entity_poly.type
_entity_poly.pdbx_seq_one_letter_code
_entity_poly.pdbx_strand_id
1 'polypeptide(L)'
;HANGVVIGDGPLVERVPLYRGPKDEWVSQYNMRALKRAGLVKFDFIARKALTVIRKVLDLVGDESDLSVALEDLPLNDEAAFQLLCGRQVGGIPYLEGARARDLLLKWQPRQWQDLIALLALVRPVALESGLTESFLRTRQDGQPEESLSSSRDKRPGAGTAFLLFDVDLTRLIVHTTGWSLEKADELCRTVMKGEEKA
;
A
#
# COMPACT_ATOMS: atom_id res chain seq x y z
N HIS A 1 18.48 3.76 -14.31
CA HIS A 1 17.57 3.77 -13.13
C HIS A 1 18.33 3.06 -12.02
N ALA A 2 18.43 3.64 -10.82
CA ALA A 2 19.39 3.17 -9.80
C ALA A 2 19.24 1.70 -9.38
N ASN A 3 18.04 1.12 -9.59
CA ASN A 3 17.65 -0.18 -9.04
C ASN A 3 17.03 -1.14 -10.06
N GLY A 4 17.08 -0.81 -11.37
CA GLY A 4 16.39 -1.60 -12.40
C GLY A 4 17.33 -2.56 -13.12
N VAL A 5 17.00 -3.85 -13.15
CA VAL A 5 17.70 -4.87 -13.94
C VAL A 5 16.79 -5.34 -15.07
N VAL A 6 17.35 -5.54 -16.25
CA VAL A 6 16.63 -6.05 -17.42
C VAL A 6 17.11 -7.45 -17.72
N ILE A 7 16.18 -8.38 -17.90
CA ILE A 7 16.47 -9.78 -18.24
C ILE A 7 15.90 -10.07 -19.62
N GLY A 8 16.74 -10.60 -20.50
CA GLY A 8 16.37 -11.09 -21.82
C GLY A 8 16.55 -12.60 -21.93
N ASP A 9 16.01 -13.18 -22.99
CA ASP A 9 16.10 -14.58 -23.40
C ASP A 9 17.35 -14.89 -24.25
N GLY A 10 18.23 -13.90 -24.43
CA GLY A 10 19.45 -13.98 -25.24
C GLY A 10 20.32 -12.72 -25.09
N PRO A 11 21.37 -12.55 -25.92
CA PRO A 11 22.26 -11.41 -25.85
C PRO A 11 21.52 -10.06 -25.98
N LEU A 12 21.57 -9.24 -24.94
CA LEU A 12 20.82 -7.98 -24.91
C LEU A 12 21.24 -6.98 -25.99
N VAL A 13 22.50 -7.02 -26.43
CA VAL A 13 23.04 -6.18 -27.51
C VAL A 13 22.34 -6.40 -28.85
N GLU A 14 21.74 -7.57 -29.07
CA GLU A 14 20.98 -7.89 -30.29
C GLU A 14 19.54 -7.35 -30.24
N ARG A 15 19.06 -6.99 -29.04
CA ARG A 15 17.66 -6.57 -28.81
C ARG A 15 17.52 -5.09 -28.51
N VAL A 16 18.47 -4.51 -27.77
CA VAL A 16 18.41 -3.12 -27.34
C VAL A 16 19.79 -2.46 -27.35
N PRO A 17 19.86 -1.14 -27.65
CA PRO A 17 21.10 -0.40 -27.53
C PRO A 17 21.53 -0.35 -26.07
N LEU A 18 22.79 -0.73 -25.82
CA LEU A 18 23.43 -0.65 -24.51
C LEU A 18 24.48 0.46 -24.52
N TYR A 19 24.83 0.95 -23.34
CA TYR A 19 26.01 1.78 -23.13
C TYR A 19 26.70 1.36 -21.82
N ARG A 20 27.98 1.73 -21.69
CA ARG A 20 28.72 1.55 -20.43
C ARG A 20 28.44 2.69 -19.48
N GLY A 21 27.92 2.35 -18.30
CA GLY A 21 27.66 3.28 -17.21
C GLY A 21 28.94 3.68 -16.46
N PRO A 22 28.82 4.62 -15.51
CA PRO A 22 29.94 5.17 -14.74
C PRO A 22 30.62 4.17 -13.79
N LYS A 23 29.99 3.03 -13.49
CA LYS A 23 30.56 1.94 -12.68
C LYS A 23 30.99 0.75 -13.55
N ASP A 24 31.21 0.99 -14.85
CA ASP A 24 31.44 -0.05 -15.84
C ASP A 24 30.32 -1.12 -15.85
N GLU A 25 29.08 -0.71 -15.64
CA GLU A 25 27.91 -1.57 -15.79
C GLU A 25 27.30 -1.43 -17.20
N TRP A 26 26.67 -2.47 -17.72
CA TRP A 26 25.89 -2.37 -18.95
C TRP A 26 24.52 -1.79 -18.66
N VAL A 27 24.17 -0.68 -19.30
CA VAL A 27 22.89 -0.01 -19.12
C VAL A 27 22.16 0.07 -20.45
N SER A 28 20.88 -0.28 -20.45
CA SER A 28 20.04 -0.03 -21.63
C SER A 28 19.81 1.46 -21.84
N GLN A 29 19.97 1.92 -23.08
CA GLN A 29 19.61 3.29 -23.46
C GLN A 29 18.09 3.49 -23.53
N TYR A 30 17.31 2.41 -23.55
CA TYR A 30 15.86 2.46 -23.53
C TYR A 30 15.30 2.72 -22.13
N ASN A 31 14.28 3.56 -22.07
CA ASN A 31 13.47 3.73 -20.88
C ASN A 31 12.54 2.51 -20.67
N MET A 32 11.88 2.45 -19.50
CA MET A 32 10.98 1.35 -19.14
C MET A 32 9.91 1.07 -20.20
N ARG A 33 9.31 2.11 -20.80
CA ARG A 33 8.25 1.94 -21.81
C ARG A 33 8.80 1.30 -23.08
N ALA A 34 9.98 1.73 -23.53
CA ALA A 34 10.65 1.17 -24.70
C ALA A 34 11.13 -0.26 -24.46
N LEU A 35 11.68 -0.56 -23.27
CA LEU A 35 12.06 -1.92 -22.86
C LEU A 35 10.86 -2.88 -22.89
N LYS A 36 9.71 -2.46 -22.35
CA LYS A 36 8.48 -3.25 -22.36
C LYS A 36 8.00 -3.51 -23.80
N ARG A 37 8.05 -2.51 -24.68
CA ARG A 37 7.71 -2.68 -26.11
C ARG A 37 8.67 -3.60 -26.85
N ALA A 38 9.95 -3.62 -26.45
CA ALA A 38 10.94 -4.55 -26.98
C ALA A 38 10.76 -6.00 -26.47
N GLY A 39 9.72 -6.26 -25.65
CA GLY A 39 9.43 -7.58 -25.09
C GLY A 39 10.39 -7.99 -23.98
N LEU A 40 11.10 -7.03 -23.36
CA LEU A 40 12.01 -7.30 -22.26
C LEU A 40 11.34 -7.05 -20.91
N VAL A 41 11.70 -7.90 -19.94
CA VAL A 41 11.21 -7.79 -18.57
C VAL A 41 12.22 -7.00 -17.75
N LYS A 42 11.72 -5.98 -17.04
CA LYS A 42 12.49 -5.19 -16.08
C LYS A 42 12.05 -5.53 -14.67
N PHE A 43 13.00 -5.85 -13.81
CA PHE A 43 12.81 -6.01 -12.37
C PHE A 43 13.38 -4.79 -11.64
N ASP A 44 12.65 -4.30 -10.63
CA ASP A 44 13.13 -3.24 -9.76
C ASP A 44 13.53 -3.84 -8.39
N PHE A 45 14.80 -3.71 -8.04
CA PHE A 45 15.35 -4.12 -6.76
C PHE A 45 15.32 -2.97 -5.78
N ILE A 46 14.21 -2.87 -5.03
CA ILE A 46 14.03 -1.77 -4.09
C ILE A 46 14.68 -2.15 -2.75
N ALA A 47 15.87 -1.62 -2.50
CA ALA A 47 16.52 -1.76 -1.20
C ALA A 47 15.74 -0.97 -0.12
N ARG A 48 15.11 -1.67 0.82
CA ARG A 48 14.44 -1.06 1.97
C ARG A 48 15.29 -1.22 3.22
N LYS A 49 15.83 -0.11 3.73
CA LYS A 49 16.64 -0.07 4.96
C LYS A 49 15.93 -0.71 6.17
N ALA A 50 14.60 -0.61 6.23
CA ALA A 50 13.79 -1.22 7.29
C ALA A 50 13.97 -2.74 7.37
N LEU A 51 14.04 -3.44 6.23
CA LEU A 51 14.27 -4.90 6.22
C LEU A 51 15.68 -5.25 6.74
N THR A 52 16.68 -4.43 6.42
CA THR A 52 18.03 -4.58 6.96
C THR A 52 18.06 -4.37 8.48
N VAL A 53 17.31 -3.40 9.00
CA VAL A 53 17.20 -3.16 10.44
C VAL A 53 16.54 -4.36 11.12
N ILE A 54 15.43 -4.87 10.57
CA ILE A 54 14.74 -6.04 11.13
C ILE A 54 15.68 -7.25 11.15
N ARG A 55 16.40 -7.54 10.06
CA ARG A 55 17.39 -8.64 10.05
C ARG A 55 18.42 -8.50 11.17
N LYS A 56 18.97 -7.31 11.36
CA LYS A 56 19.94 -7.06 12.46
C LYS A 56 19.32 -7.26 13.84
N VAL A 57 18.05 -6.90 14.03
CA VAL A 57 17.35 -7.15 15.29
C VAL A 57 17.21 -8.65 15.53
N LEU A 58 16.82 -9.42 14.51
CA LEU A 58 16.74 -10.89 14.57
C LEU A 58 18.11 -11.51 14.92
N ASP A 59 19.18 -11.05 14.26
CA ASP A 59 20.55 -11.50 14.56
C ASP A 59 20.93 -11.25 16.04
N LEU A 60 20.56 -10.09 16.59
CA LEU A 60 20.87 -9.71 17.97
C LEU A 60 20.09 -10.52 19.01
N VAL A 61 18.88 -10.99 18.67
CA VAL A 61 18.08 -11.84 19.54
C VAL A 61 18.35 -13.34 19.32
N GLY A 62 19.29 -13.67 18.44
CA GLY A 62 19.72 -15.05 18.17
C GLY A 62 18.76 -15.84 17.26
N ASP A 63 17.95 -15.14 16.46
CA ASP A 63 17.08 -15.79 15.47
C ASP A 63 17.82 -16.00 14.14
N GLU A 64 18.14 -17.26 13.87
CA GLU A 64 18.85 -17.69 12.66
C GLU A 64 17.91 -17.99 11.48
N SER A 65 16.58 -17.87 11.67
CA SER A 65 15.59 -18.15 10.64
C SER A 65 15.77 -17.22 9.43
N ASP A 66 15.36 -17.68 8.26
CA ASP A 66 15.25 -16.81 7.09
C ASP A 66 14.31 -15.64 7.39
N LEU A 67 14.65 -14.43 6.93
CA LEU A 67 13.90 -13.21 7.25
C LEU A 67 12.41 -13.32 6.86
N SER A 68 12.08 -14.00 5.76
CA SER A 68 10.69 -14.20 5.34
C SER A 68 9.92 -15.09 6.32
N VAL A 69 10.53 -16.18 6.76
CA VAL A 69 9.91 -17.13 7.70
C VAL A 69 9.66 -16.44 9.04
N ALA A 70 10.68 -15.76 9.57
CA ALA A 70 10.57 -15.02 10.82
C ALA A 70 9.46 -13.97 10.80
N LEU A 71 9.21 -13.32 9.65
CA LEU A 71 8.15 -12.33 9.51
C LEU A 71 6.76 -12.92 9.32
N GLU A 72 6.64 -14.08 8.67
CA GLU A 72 5.36 -14.77 8.46
C GLU A 72 4.79 -15.33 9.77
N ASP A 73 5.65 -15.71 10.71
CA ASP A 73 5.25 -16.29 12.00
C ASP A 73 4.83 -15.24 13.05
N LEU A 74 5.00 -13.95 12.77
CA LEU A 74 4.66 -12.89 13.74
C LEU A 74 3.14 -12.69 13.88
N PRO A 75 2.61 -12.60 15.12
CA PRO A 75 1.21 -12.31 15.34
C PRO A 75 0.85 -10.88 14.91
N LEU A 76 -0.27 -10.72 14.20
CA LEU A 76 -0.76 -9.42 13.74
C LEU A 76 -1.61 -8.67 14.79
N ASN A 77 -1.78 -9.26 15.98
CA ASN A 77 -2.63 -8.78 17.07
C ASN A 77 -1.86 -8.63 18.39
N ASP A 78 -0.56 -8.33 18.32
CA ASP A 78 0.28 -8.12 19.50
C ASP A 78 -0.09 -6.80 20.21
N GLU A 79 -0.74 -6.93 21.37
CA GLU A 79 -1.17 -5.82 22.22
C GLU A 79 0.00 -4.91 22.65
N ALA A 80 1.17 -5.49 22.96
CA ALA A 80 2.34 -4.70 23.37
C ALA A 80 2.87 -3.88 22.19
N ALA A 81 2.86 -4.44 20.98
CA ALA A 81 3.19 -3.70 19.77
C ALA A 81 2.22 -2.53 19.55
N PHE A 82 0.91 -2.74 19.68
CA PHE A 82 -0.09 -1.67 19.57
C PHE A 82 0.10 -0.59 20.64
N GLN A 83 0.42 -0.94 21.88
CA GLN A 83 0.72 0.03 22.93
C GLN A 83 1.92 0.93 22.57
N LEU A 84 2.99 0.37 22.00
CA LEU A 84 4.12 1.17 21.52
C LEU A 84 3.73 2.13 20.39
N LEU A 85 2.96 1.64 19.41
CA LEU A 85 2.46 2.45 18.29
C LEU A 85 1.61 3.62 18.80
N CYS A 86 0.64 3.34 19.66
CA CYS A 86 -0.28 4.31 20.26
C CYS A 86 0.44 5.30 21.20
N GLY A 87 1.54 4.87 21.83
CA GLY A 87 2.43 5.71 22.64
C GLY A 87 3.38 6.59 21.84
N ARG A 88 3.23 6.66 20.50
CA ARG A 88 4.10 7.41 19.56
C ARG A 88 5.56 6.93 19.54
N GLN A 89 5.84 5.71 20.01
CA GLN A 89 7.18 5.11 19.96
C GLN A 89 7.44 4.47 18.59
N VAL A 90 7.37 5.28 17.54
CA VAL A 90 7.38 4.82 16.13
C VAL A 90 8.60 5.28 15.35
N GLY A 91 9.67 5.70 16.05
CA GLY A 91 10.93 6.08 15.42
C GLY A 91 11.51 4.90 14.64
N GLY A 92 11.86 5.11 13.37
CA GLY A 92 12.38 4.06 12.50
C GLY A 92 11.35 3.09 11.94
N ILE A 93 10.05 3.30 12.17
CA ILE A 93 8.96 2.54 11.53
C ILE A 93 8.49 3.31 10.30
N PRO A 94 8.83 2.88 9.07
CA PRO A 94 8.51 3.62 7.87
C PRO A 94 7.02 3.97 7.77
N TYR A 95 6.71 5.13 7.18
CA TYR A 95 5.36 5.68 7.02
C TYR A 95 4.69 6.17 8.31
N LEU A 96 5.09 5.69 9.50
CA LEU A 96 4.53 6.11 10.78
C LEU A 96 5.36 7.19 11.49
N GLU A 97 6.56 7.50 10.99
CA GLU A 97 7.46 8.48 11.61
C GLU A 97 6.97 9.93 11.50
N GLY A 98 6.13 10.24 10.52
CA GLY A 98 5.65 11.60 10.29
C GLY A 98 4.75 12.09 11.43
N ALA A 99 4.79 13.40 11.72
CA ALA A 99 3.95 14.02 12.75
C ALA A 99 2.46 13.67 12.58
N ARG A 100 1.96 13.67 11.34
CA ARG A 100 0.59 13.31 11.00
C ARG A 100 0.21 11.89 11.42
N ALA A 101 1.07 10.91 11.10
CA ALA A 101 0.82 9.53 11.48
C ALA A 101 0.86 9.35 13.01
N ARG A 102 1.81 9.99 13.69
CA ARG A 102 1.91 9.99 15.16
C ARG A 102 0.70 10.62 15.85
N ASP A 103 0.15 11.69 15.28
CA ASP A 103 -1.06 12.33 15.79
C ASP A 103 -2.29 11.45 15.58
N LEU A 104 -2.40 10.81 14.42
CA LEU A 104 -3.49 9.91 14.11
C LEU A 104 -3.45 8.65 14.99
N LEU A 105 -2.27 8.07 15.22
CA LEU A 105 -2.07 6.96 16.17
C LEU A 105 -2.57 7.31 17.57
N LEU A 106 -2.24 8.51 18.07
CA LEU A 106 -2.65 8.95 19.40
C LEU A 106 -4.16 9.16 19.50
N LYS A 107 -4.77 9.79 18.49
CA LYS A 107 -6.22 10.09 18.49
C LYS A 107 -7.08 8.85 18.27
N TRP A 108 -6.63 7.93 17.44
CA TRP A 108 -7.40 6.76 17.06
C TRP A 108 -7.21 5.59 18.02
N GLN A 109 -6.00 5.36 18.53
CA GLN A 109 -5.67 4.19 19.35
C GLN A 109 -6.02 2.86 18.62
N PRO A 110 -5.43 2.57 17.46
CA PRO A 110 -5.69 1.34 16.72
C PRO A 110 -5.40 0.10 17.59
N ARG A 111 -6.22 -0.96 17.42
CA ARG A 111 -6.10 -2.21 18.22
C ARG A 111 -5.99 -3.48 17.38
N GLN A 112 -6.13 -3.35 16.06
CA GLN A 112 -6.06 -4.47 15.13
C GLN A 112 -5.33 -4.07 13.86
N TRP A 113 -4.81 -5.06 13.15
CA TRP A 113 -4.03 -4.87 11.93
C TRP A 113 -4.77 -4.04 10.86
N GLN A 114 -6.07 -4.26 10.71
CA GLN A 114 -6.92 -3.55 9.76
C GLN A 114 -6.95 -2.03 10.03
N ASP A 115 -6.86 -1.63 11.30
CA ASP A 115 -6.80 -0.22 11.66
C ASP A 115 -5.50 0.42 11.16
N LEU A 116 -4.37 -0.29 11.21
CA LEU A 116 -3.10 0.23 10.68
C LEU A 116 -3.14 0.40 9.17
N ILE A 117 -3.79 -0.53 8.46
CA ILE A 117 -3.97 -0.42 7.01
C ILE A 117 -4.79 0.82 6.66
N ALA A 118 -5.93 1.04 7.34
CA ALA A 118 -6.76 2.21 7.16
C ALA A 118 -6.05 3.50 7.61
N LEU A 119 -5.22 3.46 8.66
CA LEU A 119 -4.40 4.58 9.11
C LEU A 119 -3.46 5.05 8.01
N LEU A 120 -2.76 4.12 7.35
CA LEU A 120 -1.87 4.46 6.24
C LEU A 120 -2.62 5.04 5.03
N ALA A 121 -3.89 4.68 4.83
CA ALA A 121 -4.73 5.32 3.81
C ALA A 121 -5.08 6.76 4.19
N LEU A 122 -5.41 7.00 5.46
CA LEU A 122 -5.87 8.29 5.98
C LEU A 122 -4.74 9.30 6.23
N VAL A 123 -3.49 8.86 6.44
CA VAL A 123 -2.33 9.78 6.58
C VAL A 123 -2.00 10.52 5.26
N ARG A 124 -2.58 10.10 4.13
CA ARG A 124 -2.34 10.72 2.82
C ARG A 124 -2.90 12.16 2.78
N PRO A 125 -2.20 13.13 2.16
CA PRO A 125 -2.65 14.52 2.10
C PRO A 125 -4.10 14.70 1.63
N VAL A 126 -4.50 13.98 0.57
CA VAL A 126 -5.85 14.06 -0.02
C VAL A 126 -6.95 13.66 0.98
N ALA A 127 -6.71 12.66 1.83
CA ALA A 127 -7.68 12.20 2.82
C ALA A 127 -7.85 13.20 3.99
N LEU A 128 -6.84 14.03 4.24
CA LEU A 128 -6.90 15.07 5.28
C LEU A 128 -7.57 16.33 4.73
N GLU A 129 -7.19 16.76 3.53
CA GLU A 129 -7.75 17.96 2.88
C GLU A 129 -9.24 17.83 2.59
N SER A 130 -9.73 16.61 2.36
CA SER A 130 -11.16 16.34 2.15
C SER A 130 -11.99 16.24 3.42
N GLY A 131 -11.38 16.26 4.61
CA GLY A 131 -12.08 16.00 5.89
C GLY A 131 -12.53 14.54 6.06
N LEU A 132 -12.07 13.63 5.20
CA LEU A 132 -12.35 12.20 5.27
C LEU A 132 -11.82 11.60 6.58
N THR A 133 -10.62 12.01 6.99
CA THR A 133 -9.97 11.53 8.21
C THR A 133 -10.77 11.88 9.47
N GLU A 134 -11.17 13.15 9.63
CA GLU A 134 -11.99 13.60 10.76
C GLU A 134 -13.35 12.90 10.78
N SER A 135 -13.98 12.74 9.61
CA SER A 135 -15.27 12.05 9.50
C SER A 135 -15.14 10.58 9.91
N PHE A 136 -14.08 9.90 9.46
CA PHE A 136 -13.78 8.51 9.80
C PHE A 136 -13.58 8.33 11.31
N LEU A 137 -12.74 9.19 11.92
CA LEU A 137 -12.47 9.13 13.36
C LEU A 137 -13.72 9.38 14.20
N ARG A 138 -14.55 10.36 13.81
CA ARG A 138 -15.78 10.67 14.53
C ARG A 138 -16.75 9.48 14.51
N THR A 139 -17.00 8.88 13.35
CA THR A 139 -17.87 7.70 13.24
C THR A 139 -17.40 6.55 14.13
N ARG A 140 -16.09 6.30 14.17
CA ARG A 140 -15.47 5.28 15.05
C ARG A 140 -15.61 5.60 16.54
N GLN A 141 -15.38 6.85 16.94
CA GLN A 141 -15.47 7.29 18.34
C GLN A 141 -16.90 7.30 18.87
N ASP A 142 -17.87 7.64 18.02
CA ASP A 142 -19.29 7.68 18.35
C ASP A 142 -19.92 6.28 18.44
N GLY A 143 -19.13 5.21 18.27
CA GLY A 143 -19.61 3.83 18.30
C GLY A 143 -20.60 3.51 17.19
N GLN A 144 -20.65 4.35 16.14
CA GLN A 144 -21.50 4.10 14.98
C GLN A 144 -20.91 2.94 14.19
N PRO A 145 -21.69 1.88 13.90
CA PRO A 145 -21.18 0.75 13.14
C PRO A 145 -20.71 1.24 11.76
N GLU A 146 -19.46 0.95 11.42
CA GLU A 146 -19.03 0.98 10.02
C GLU A 146 -19.87 -0.07 9.29
N GLU A 147 -20.82 0.38 8.48
CA GLU A 147 -21.52 -0.54 7.58
C GLU A 147 -20.51 -1.05 6.56
N SER A 148 -20.16 -2.33 6.69
CA SER A 148 -19.53 -3.08 5.61
C SER A 148 -20.46 -3.02 4.41
N LEU A 149 -19.93 -2.64 3.25
CA LEU A 149 -20.64 -2.64 1.95
C LEU A 149 -21.20 -4.03 1.57
N SER A 150 -20.99 -5.06 2.40
CA SER A 150 -21.24 -6.45 2.08
C SER A 150 -22.67 -6.93 2.33
N SER A 151 -23.58 -6.22 3.00
CA SER A 151 -24.93 -6.79 3.19
C SER A 151 -26.00 -5.83 3.72
N SER A 152 -26.58 -4.98 2.87
CA SER A 152 -28.03 -4.72 2.97
C SER A 152 -28.55 -3.85 1.83
N ARG A 153 -29.60 -4.35 1.17
CA ARG A 153 -30.53 -3.58 0.32
C ARG A 153 -31.34 -2.54 1.11
N ASP A 154 -30.96 -2.21 2.34
CA ASP A 154 -31.82 -1.43 3.21
C ASP A 154 -31.58 0.07 2.99
N LYS A 155 -32.50 0.65 2.22
CA LYS A 155 -32.60 2.08 1.95
C LYS A 155 -33.17 2.76 3.19
N ARG A 156 -32.30 3.22 4.10
CA ARG A 156 -32.63 4.31 5.01
C ARG A 156 -31.57 5.41 4.92
N PRO A 157 -31.94 6.66 4.60
CA PRO A 157 -31.06 7.79 4.88
C PRO A 157 -30.99 7.95 6.40
N GLY A 158 -29.89 7.52 7.00
CA GLY A 158 -29.66 7.63 8.45
C GLY A 158 -28.91 6.49 9.15
N ALA A 159 -28.41 5.47 8.46
CA ALA A 159 -27.63 4.37 9.06
C ALA A 159 -26.31 4.20 8.32
N GLY A 160 -25.18 4.26 9.06
CA GLY A 160 -23.82 3.97 8.58
C GLY A 160 -23.20 4.96 7.58
N THR A 161 -22.12 5.65 7.96
CA THR A 161 -21.23 6.28 6.96
C THR A 161 -20.23 5.23 6.49
N ALA A 162 -20.45 4.65 5.29
CA ALA A 162 -19.48 3.75 4.67
C ALA A 162 -18.33 4.56 4.06
N PHE A 163 -17.08 4.24 4.42
CA PHE A 163 -15.88 4.89 3.91
C PHE A 163 -15.20 4.03 2.84
N LEU A 164 -15.00 4.59 1.64
CA LEU A 164 -14.24 3.96 0.56
C LEU A 164 -12.77 4.39 0.67
N LEU A 165 -11.96 3.58 1.36
CA LEU A 165 -10.54 3.90 1.58
C LEU A 165 -9.63 3.29 0.52
N PHE A 166 -10.08 2.20 -0.13
CA PHE A 166 -9.29 1.46 -1.11
C PHE A 166 -10.03 1.28 -2.44
N ASP A 167 -9.27 1.21 -3.54
CA ASP A 167 -9.82 0.98 -4.87
C ASP A 167 -10.57 -0.37 -4.98
N VAL A 168 -10.18 -1.34 -4.15
CA VAL A 168 -10.85 -2.64 -4.04
C VAL A 168 -12.26 -2.49 -3.46
N ASP A 169 -12.48 -1.53 -2.55
CA ASP A 169 -13.80 -1.28 -1.97
C ASP A 169 -14.74 -0.73 -3.04
N LEU A 170 -14.25 0.21 -3.85
CA LEU A 170 -14.99 0.77 -4.98
C LEU A 170 -15.30 -0.31 -6.03
N THR A 171 -14.30 -1.14 -6.36
CA THR A 171 -14.47 -2.24 -7.31
C THR A 171 -15.54 -3.23 -6.83
N ARG A 172 -15.49 -3.63 -5.55
CA ARG A 172 -16.49 -4.54 -4.95
C ARG A 172 -17.87 -3.92 -4.91
N LEU A 173 -17.97 -2.62 -4.61
CA LEU A 173 -19.24 -1.90 -4.64
C LEU A 173 -19.85 -1.90 -6.05
N ILE A 174 -19.06 -1.64 -7.09
CA ILE A 174 -19.52 -1.69 -8.49
C ILE A 174 -20.00 -3.09 -8.84
N VAL A 175 -19.23 -4.13 -8.52
CA VAL A 175 -19.63 -5.53 -8.76
C VAL A 175 -20.96 -5.84 -8.07
N HIS A 176 -21.09 -5.46 -6.79
CA HIS A 176 -22.29 -5.73 -6.02
C HIS A 176 -23.53 -4.98 -6.54
N THR A 177 -23.36 -3.75 -7.00
CA THR A 177 -24.48 -2.88 -7.46
C THR A 177 -24.89 -3.15 -8.90
N THR A 178 -23.95 -3.49 -9.77
CA THR A 178 -24.20 -3.64 -11.22
C THR A 178 -24.27 -5.10 -11.68
N GLY A 179 -23.73 -6.04 -10.90
CA GLY A 179 -23.56 -7.44 -11.30
C GLY A 179 -22.46 -7.65 -12.35
N TRP A 180 -21.59 -6.66 -12.58
CA TRP A 180 -20.47 -6.79 -13.52
C TRP A 180 -19.41 -7.77 -13.04
N SER A 181 -18.59 -8.26 -13.99
CA SER A 181 -17.38 -9.00 -13.65
C SER A 181 -16.37 -8.09 -12.95
N LEU A 182 -15.51 -8.69 -12.12
CA LEU A 182 -14.44 -7.98 -11.43
C LEU A 182 -13.52 -7.22 -12.40
N GLU A 183 -13.24 -7.81 -13.57
CA GLU A 183 -12.43 -7.21 -14.63
C GLU A 183 -13.04 -5.91 -15.16
N LYS A 184 -14.34 -5.90 -15.48
CA LYS A 184 -15.04 -4.70 -15.98
C LYS A 184 -15.12 -3.61 -14.92
N ALA A 185 -15.34 -3.99 -13.66
CA ALA A 185 -15.39 -3.05 -12.55
C ALA A 185 -14.02 -2.39 -12.29
N ASP A 186 -12.94 -3.17 -12.36
CA ASP A 186 -11.56 -2.68 -12.22
C ASP A 186 -11.15 -1.77 -13.39
N GLU A 187 -11.54 -2.10 -14.63
CA GLU A 187 -11.33 -1.22 -15.79
C GLU A 187 -11.99 0.15 -15.61
N LEU A 188 -13.23 0.18 -15.12
CA LEU A 188 -13.93 1.43 -14.80
C LEU A 188 -13.18 2.22 -13.72
N CYS A 189 -12.78 1.59 -12.62
CA CYS A 189 -12.04 2.25 -11.55
C CYS A 189 -10.75 2.90 -12.05
N ARG A 190 -9.97 2.18 -12.88
CA ARG A 190 -8.73 2.71 -13.48
C ARG A 190 -8.99 3.91 -14.38
N THR A 191 -10.09 3.90 -15.13
CA THR A 191 -10.45 5.02 -16.02
C THR A 191 -10.80 6.26 -15.21
N VAL A 192 -11.63 6.11 -14.17
CA VAL A 192 -12.02 7.20 -13.27
C VAL A 192 -10.80 7.80 -12.55
N MET A 193 -9.91 6.95 -12.01
CA MET A 193 -8.72 7.40 -11.28
C MET A 193 -7.69 8.14 -12.16
N LYS A 194 -7.64 7.84 -13.46
CA LYS A 194 -6.75 8.54 -14.39
C LYS A 194 -7.25 9.94 -14.76
N GLY A 195 -8.49 10.29 -14.45
CA GLY A 195 -9.10 11.55 -14.88
C GLY A 195 -9.19 11.67 -16.41
N GLU A 196 -9.15 10.55 -17.13
CA GLU A 196 -9.34 10.55 -18.58
C GLU A 196 -10.84 10.72 -18.85
N GLU A 197 -11.28 11.98 -19.02
CA GLU A 197 -12.53 12.25 -19.72
C GLU A 197 -12.42 11.61 -21.12
N LYS A 198 -13.18 10.53 -21.34
CA LYS A 198 -13.51 10.12 -22.70
C LYS A 198 -14.45 11.19 -23.25
N ALA A 199 -13.87 12.14 -23.98
CA ALA A 199 -14.60 12.99 -24.93
C ALA A 199 -15.32 12.14 -25.98
#